data_AF-A0A388Q026-F1
#
_entry.id   AF-A0A388Q026-F1
#
_cell.length_a   1.000
_cell.length_b   1.000
_cell.length_c   1.000
_cell.angle_alpha   90.00
_cell.angle_beta   90.00
_cell.angle_gamma   90.00
#
_symmetry.space_group_name_H-M   'P 1'
#
loop_
_entity.id
_entity.type
_entity.pdbx_description
1 polymer ?
#
loop_
_entity_poly.entity_id
_entity_poly.type
_entity_poly.pdbx_seq_one_letter_code
_entity_poly.pdbx_strand_id
1 'polypeptide(L)'
;MNPVIKRVLVGFVGGLITLVGVVALVAPGPGWLIIFTGLGILASEFAWAARVLTSAKGVASRAANAAKIKKKHRLMIIAGVIFLSLVLLVIWYEYTF
;
A
#
# COMPACT_ATOMS: atom_id res chain seq x y z
N MET A 1 -18.59 -0.30 24.70
CA MET A 1 -17.52 0.68 24.44
C MET A 1 -18.18 2.00 24.03
N ASN A 2 -17.87 3.13 24.67
CA ASN A 2 -18.54 4.38 24.35
C ASN A 2 -18.28 4.78 22.89
N PRO A 3 -19.30 5.19 22.13
CA PRO A 3 -19.17 5.51 20.70
C PRO A 3 -18.14 6.63 20.46
N VAL A 4 -18.00 7.54 21.42
CA VAL A 4 -16.99 8.62 21.41
C VAL A 4 -15.57 8.06 21.49
N ILE A 5 -15.32 7.11 22.40
CA ILE A 5 -13.99 6.50 22.61
C ILE A 5 -13.54 5.76 21.34
N LYS A 6 -14.45 5.03 20.69
CA LYS A 6 -14.17 4.32 19.45
C LYS A 6 -13.74 5.30 18.34
N ARG A 7 -14.49 6.40 18.17
CA ARG A 7 -14.20 7.43 17.15
C ARG A 7 -12.85 8.09 17.35
N VAL A 8 -12.50 8.41 18.60
CA VAL A 8 -11.21 8.99 18.97
C VAL A 8 -10.08 7.99 18.69
N LEU A 9 -10.23 6.73 19.13
CA LEU A 9 -9.22 5.69 18.91
C LEU A 9 -8.95 5.46 17.42
N VAL A 10 -10.01 5.29 16.62
CA VAL A 10 -9.92 5.08 15.18
C VAL A 10 -9.30 6.29 14.48
N GLY A 11 -9.70 7.51 14.87
CA GLY A 11 -9.11 8.73 14.34
C GLY A 11 -7.62 8.86 14.63
N PHE A 12 -7.20 8.52 15.86
CA PHE A 12 -5.81 8.58 16.27
C PHE A 12 -4.97 7.51 15.57
N VAL A 13 -5.41 6.26 15.59
CA VAL A 13 -4.69 5.11 15.00
C VAL A 13 -4.57 5.27 13.49
N GLY A 14 -5.69 5.48 12.80
CA GLY A 14 -5.62 5.61 11.35
C GLY A 14 -4.95 6.92 10.92
N GLY A 15 -5.05 7.99 11.73
CA GLY A 15 -4.38 9.27 11.46
C GLY A 15 -2.86 9.12 11.54
N LEU A 16 -2.35 8.44 12.56
CA LEU A 16 -0.93 8.09 12.69
C LEU A 16 -0.45 7.24 11.51
N ILE A 17 -1.20 6.20 11.14
CA ILE A 17 -0.84 5.32 10.02
C ILE A 17 -0.80 6.12 8.71
N THR A 18 -1.78 6.98 8.46
CA THR A 18 -1.79 7.85 7.28
C THR A 18 -0.59 8.81 7.27
N LEU A 19 -0.26 9.44 8.41
CA LEU A 19 0.92 10.31 8.55
C LEU A 19 2.23 9.57 8.26
N VAL A 20 2.41 8.38 8.82
CA VAL A 20 3.56 7.51 8.53
C VAL A 20 3.63 7.18 7.04
N GLY A 21 2.50 6.90 6.41
CA GLY A 21 2.43 6.67 4.97
C GLY A 21 2.84 7.87 4.13
N VAL A 22 2.50 9.09 4.56
CA VAL A 22 2.93 10.35 3.91
C VAL A 22 4.44 10.54 4.04
N VAL A 23 5.02 10.27 5.21
CA VAL A 23 6.48 10.32 5.40
C VAL A 23 7.16 9.25 4.54
N ALA A 24 6.59 8.04 4.48
CA ALA A 24 7.09 6.94 3.66
C ALA A 24 7.00 7.21 2.15
N LEU A 25 6.32 8.29 1.72
CA LEU A 25 6.31 8.72 0.32
C LEU A 25 7.67 9.28 -0.14
N VAL A 26 8.48 9.77 0.80
CA VAL A 26 9.82 10.30 0.54
C VAL A 26 10.78 9.17 0.20
N ALA A 27 10.62 8.00 0.82
CA ALA A 27 11.38 6.81 0.47
C ALA A 27 10.87 6.26 -0.88
N PRO A 28 11.76 5.83 -1.80
CA PRO A 28 11.36 5.15 -3.03
C PRO A 28 10.76 3.78 -2.68
N GLY A 29 9.49 3.76 -2.30
CA GLY A 29 8.79 2.58 -1.81
C GLY A 29 7.26 2.78 -1.84
N PRO A 30 6.49 1.73 -1.51
CA PRO A 30 5.03 1.74 -1.61
C PRO A 30 4.34 2.52 -0.48
N GLY A 31 4.75 3.75 -0.19
CA GLY A 31 4.14 4.62 0.84
C GLY A 31 2.63 4.79 0.65
N TRP A 32 2.17 4.76 -0.60
CA TRP A 32 0.75 4.76 -0.97
C TRP A 32 -0.06 3.64 -0.30
N LEU A 33 0.48 2.43 -0.17
CA LEU A 33 -0.21 1.31 0.49
C LEU A 33 -0.50 1.60 1.96
N ILE A 34 0.46 2.25 2.64
CA ILE A 34 0.33 2.63 4.05
C ILE A 34 -0.74 3.73 4.18
N ILE A 35 -0.71 4.73 3.30
CA ILE A 35 -1.73 5.80 3.26
C ILE A 35 -3.13 5.21 3.05
N PHE A 36 -3.30 4.30 2.09
CA PHE A 36 -4.58 3.64 1.82
C PHE A 36 -5.08 2.82 3.00
N THR A 37 -4.15 2.18 3.73
CA THR A 37 -4.47 1.41 4.94
C THR A 37 -4.97 2.33 6.06
N GLY A 38 -4.26 3.43 6.33
CA GLY A 38 -4.67 4.42 7.34
C GLY A 38 -6.01 5.08 7.01
N LEU A 39 -6.21 5.46 5.75
CA LEU A 39 -7.49 6.01 5.28
C LEU A 39 -8.62 4.98 5.35
N GLY A 40 -8.33 3.70 5.11
CA GLY A 40 -9.28 2.60 5.29
C GLY A 40 -9.74 2.45 6.73
N ILE A 41 -8.83 2.62 7.70
CA ILE A 41 -9.17 2.62 9.12
C ILE A 41 -10.03 3.83 9.46
N LEU A 42 -9.65 5.04 9.02
CA LEU A 42 -10.47 6.25 9.23
C LEU A 42 -11.86 6.14 8.59
N ALA A 43 -11.96 5.52 7.42
CA ALA A 43 -13.22 5.36 6.70
C ALA A 43 -14.28 4.57 7.49
N SER A 44 -13.89 3.78 8.49
CA SER A 44 -14.82 3.01 9.33
C SER A 44 -15.70 3.90 10.23
N GLU A 45 -15.22 5.08 10.63
CA GLU A 45 -15.90 5.99 11.57
C GLU A 45 -16.14 7.40 10.98
N PHE A 46 -15.44 7.72 9.89
CA PHE A 46 -15.44 9.05 9.27
C PHE A 46 -15.83 8.96 7.79
N ALA A 47 -17.03 9.44 7.47
CA ALA A 47 -17.55 9.45 6.10
C ALA A 47 -16.67 10.25 5.12
N TRP A 48 -16.00 11.31 5.59
CA TRP A 48 -15.08 12.09 4.76
C TRP A 48 -13.89 11.25 4.29
N ALA A 49 -13.34 10.40 5.15
CA ALA A 49 -12.20 9.55 4.81
C ALA A 49 -12.59 8.46 3.79
N ALA A 50 -13.82 7.93 3.90
CA ALA A 50 -14.37 7.01 2.90
C ALA A 50 -14.48 7.66 1.51
N ARG A 51 -14.88 8.93 1.43
CA ARG A 51 -14.92 9.69 0.17
C ARG A 51 -13.51 9.86 -0.42
N VAL A 52 -12.54 10.28 0.40
CA VAL A 52 -11.14 10.43 -0.02
C VAL A 52 -10.57 9.11 -0.54
N LEU A 53 -10.79 8.01 0.18
CA LEU A 53 -10.34 6.67 -0.21
C LEU A 53 -10.95 6.26 -1.56
N THR A 54 -12.23 6.56 -1.79
CA THR A 54 -12.93 6.21 -3.04
C THR A 54 -12.37 6.99 -4.22
N SER A 55 -12.13 8.29 -4.06
CA SER A 55 -11.47 9.13 -5.09
C SER A 55 -10.06 8.63 -5.40
N ALA A 56 -9.28 8.32 -4.36
CA ALA A 56 -7.91 7.83 -4.51
C ALA A 56 -7.86 6.45 -5.18
N LYS A 57 -8.80 5.54 -4.86
CA LYS A 57 -9.00 4.28 -5.59
C LYS A 57 -9.35 4.51 -7.07
N GLY A 58 -10.18 5.52 -7.36
CA GLY A 58 -10.52 5.90 -8.73
C GLY A 58 -9.29 6.33 -9.54
N VAL A 59 -8.43 7.17 -8.96
CA VAL A 59 -7.16 7.58 -9.58
C VAL A 59 -6.22 6.39 -9.76
N ALA A 60 -6.05 5.57 -8.72
CA ALA A 60 -5.22 4.37 -8.79
C ALA A 60 -5.69 3.38 -9.85
N SER A 61 -7.01 3.17 -9.98
CA SER A 61 -7.60 2.31 -11.00
C SER A 61 -7.43 2.87 -12.42
N ARG A 62 -7.51 4.19 -12.59
CA ARG A 62 -7.21 4.85 -13.87
C ARG A 62 -5.74 4.71 -14.24
N ALA A 63 -4.83 4.94 -13.29
CA ALA A 63 -3.41 4.75 -13.48
C ALA A 63 -3.08 3.28 -13.79
N ALA A 64 -3.70 2.32 -13.09
CA ALA A 64 -3.53 0.89 -13.33
C ALA A 64 -4.11 0.45 -14.70
N ASN A 65 -5.24 1.03 -15.12
CA ASN A 65 -5.81 0.78 -16.45
C ASN A 65 -4.99 1.44 -17.57
N ALA A 66 -4.42 2.63 -17.35
CA ALA A 66 -3.50 3.24 -18.30
C ALA A 66 -2.19 2.44 -18.39
N ALA A 67 -1.71 1.94 -17.26
CA ALA A 67 -0.58 1.02 -17.16
C ALA A 67 -0.98 -0.45 -17.40
N LYS A 68 -2.11 -0.74 -18.10
CA LYS A 68 -2.53 -2.13 -18.37
C LYS A 68 -1.45 -2.86 -19.13
N ILE A 69 -0.68 -3.65 -18.39
CA ILE A 69 0.30 -4.55 -18.95
C ILE A 69 -0.47 -5.72 -19.59
N LYS A 70 -0.33 -5.92 -20.91
CA LYS A 70 -0.93 -7.05 -21.64
C LYS A 70 -0.65 -8.35 -20.87
N LYS A 71 -1.66 -9.22 -20.71
CA LYS A 71 -1.62 -10.51 -19.95
C LYS A 71 -0.32 -11.31 -20.13
N LYS A 72 0.27 -11.27 -21.33
CA LYS A 72 1.53 -11.93 -21.70
C LYS A 72 2.76 -11.46 -20.88
N HIS A 73 2.85 -10.19 -20.52
CA HIS A 73 4.00 -9.63 -19.79
C HIS A 73 3.88 -9.85 -18.26
N ARG A 74 2.67 -10.09 -17.74
CA ARG A 74 2.48 -10.46 -16.32
C ARG A 74 3.22 -11.76 -15.97
N LEU A 75 3.23 -12.71 -16.90
CA LEU A 75 3.96 -13.98 -16.77
C LEU A 75 5.47 -13.77 -16.80
N MET A 76 5.95 -12.81 -17.62
CA MET A 76 7.38 -12.45 -17.67
C MET A 76 7.85 -11.74 -16.40
N ILE A 77 7.02 -10.87 -15.81
CA ILE A 77 7.34 -10.20 -14.54
C ILE A 77 7.45 -11.23 -13.41
N ILE A 78 6.53 -12.20 -13.34
CA ILE A 78 6.58 -13.26 -12.34
C ILE A 78 7.86 -14.10 -12.52
N ALA A 79 8.19 -14.50 -13.75
CA ALA A 79 9.41 -15.23 -14.04
C ALA A 79 10.68 -14.45 -13.66
N GLY A 80 10.71 -13.14 -13.95
CA GLY A 80 11.83 -12.25 -13.57
C GLY A 80 11.98 -12.09 -12.05
N VAL A 81 10.87 -11.97 -11.31
CA VAL A 81 10.90 -11.89 -9.84
C VAL A 81 11.37 -13.21 -9.23
N ILE A 82 10.93 -14.36 -9.74
CA ILE A 82 11.40 -15.68 -9.30
C ILE A 82 12.90 -15.81 -9.56
N PHE A 83 13.36 -15.43 -10.75
CA PHE A 83 14.78 -15.48 -11.10
C PHE A 83 15.62 -14.58 -10.19
N LEU A 84 15.19 -13.33 -9.98
CA LEU A 84 15.84 -12.39 -9.07
C LEU A 84 15.88 -12.91 -7.63
N SER A 85 14.78 -13.52 -7.17
CA SER A 85 14.69 -14.14 -5.84
C SER A 85 15.68 -15.29 -5.68
N LEU A 86 15.84 -16.13 -6.71
CA LEU A 86 16.81 -17.23 -6.69
C LEU A 86 18.26 -16.71 -6.67
N VAL A 87 18.57 -15.72 -7.51
CA VAL A 87 19.92 -15.10 -7.55
C VAL A 87 20.28 -14.49 -6.20
N LEU A 88 19.36 -13.76 -5.57
CA LEU A 88 19.58 -13.20 -4.24
C LEU A 88 19.82 -14.28 -3.20
N LEU A 89 19.08 -15.40 -3.25
CA LEU A 89 19.27 -16.54 -2.34
C LEU A 89 20.64 -17.19 -2.51
N VAL A 90 21.10 -17.35 -3.75
CA VAL A 90 22.43 -17.91 -4.06
C VAL A 90 23.53 -17.00 -3.54
N ILE A 91 23.45 -15.68 -3.81
CA ILE A 91 24.42 -14.71 -3.31
C ILE A 91 24.46 -14.72 -1.78
N TRP A 92 23.29 -14.79 -1.14
CA TRP A 92 23.22 -14.83 0.32
C TRP A 92 23.84 -16.10 0.89
N TYR A 93 23.69 -17.23 0.19
CA TYR A 93 24.30 -18.50 0.57
C TYR A 93 25.82 -18.46 0.46
N GLU A 94 26.38 -17.93 -0.64
CA GLU A 94 27.84 -17.76 -0.80
C GLU A 94 28.46 -16.75 0.16
N TYR A 95 27.69 -15.77 0.66
CA TYR A 95 28.21 -14.80 1.62
C TYR A 95 28.14 -15.31 3.07
N THR A 96 27.32 -16.34 3.33
CA THR A 96 27.05 -16.89 4.67
C THR A 96 27.89 -18.15 4.96
N PHE A 97 28.42 -18.82 3.93
CA PHE A 97 29.32 -19.97 4.01
C PHE A 97 30.69 -19.65 3.40
#